data_AF-A0A350JIP4-F1
#
_entry.id   AF-A0A350JIP4-F1
#
_cell.length_a   1.000
_cell.length_b   1.000
_cell.length_c   1.000
_cell.angle_alpha   90.00
_cell.angle_beta   90.00
_cell.angle_gamma   90.00
#
_symmetry.space_group_name_H-M   'P 1'
#
loop_
_entity.id
_entity.type
_entity.pdbx_description
1 polymer ?
#
loop_
_entity_poly.entity_id
_entity_poly.type
_entity_poly.pdbx_seq_one_letter_code
_entity_poly.pdbx_strand_id
1 'polypeptide(L)'
;MFTVDTVHHADWRKPDGVHPSKPEDPVTQVSYNDAIAYCKWAGTRLPTYSEYWVNTKHDNRRINTESMAIENRDRVSIIGNVWELCASDLPNVVPLAGGSYLCSKKMCNGTSKEKKISVDPFTANRHIGFCVLDN
;
A
#
# COMPACT_ATOMS: atom_id res chain seq x y z
N MET A 1 -0.90 -30.77 -10.83
CA MET A 1 -2.23 -30.14 -11.01
C MET A 1 -2.38 -29.15 -9.87
N PHE A 2 -2.50 -27.85 -10.16
CA PHE A 2 -2.70 -26.84 -9.12
C PHE A 2 -4.20 -26.71 -8.87
N THR A 3 -4.61 -26.84 -7.61
CA THR A 3 -5.98 -26.55 -7.19
C THR A 3 -6.08 -25.05 -6.96
N VAL A 4 -7.11 -24.41 -7.55
CA VAL A 4 -7.40 -23.00 -7.34
C VAL A 4 -8.67 -22.94 -6.51
N ASP A 5 -8.54 -22.46 -5.26
CA ASP A 5 -9.66 -22.23 -4.38
C ASP A 5 -10.03 -20.73 -4.38
N THR A 6 -11.32 -20.42 -4.48
CA THR A 6 -11.80 -19.05 -4.33
C THR A 6 -11.89 -18.72 -2.86
N VAL A 7 -11.22 -17.64 -2.45
CA VAL A 7 -11.35 -17.09 -1.10
C VAL A 7 -12.45 -16.03 -1.10
N HIS A 8 -13.51 -16.28 -0.34
CA HIS A 8 -14.57 -15.30 -0.13
C HIS A 8 -14.24 -14.39 1.05
N HIS A 9 -14.83 -13.19 1.08
CA HIS A 9 -14.74 -12.23 2.18
C HIS A 9 -13.32 -11.73 2.50
N ALA A 10 -12.42 -11.75 1.51
CA ALA A 10 -11.14 -11.07 1.63
C ALA A 10 -11.37 -9.55 1.54
N ASP A 11 -11.33 -8.87 2.68
CA ASP A 11 -11.53 -7.43 2.82
C ASP A 11 -10.60 -6.84 3.89
N TRP A 12 -10.68 -5.55 4.17
CA TRP A 12 -9.77 -4.88 5.11
C TRP A 12 -9.86 -5.39 6.56
N ARG A 13 -10.99 -6.01 6.95
CA ARG A 13 -11.18 -6.62 8.27
C ARG A 13 -10.61 -8.03 8.32
N LYS A 14 -10.60 -8.74 7.19
CA LYS A 14 -9.98 -10.07 7.03
C LYS A 14 -9.20 -10.13 5.72
N PRO A 15 -7.95 -9.65 5.68
CA PRO A 15 -7.22 -9.46 4.42
C PRO A 15 -6.99 -10.74 3.61
N ASP A 16 -6.96 -11.90 4.26
CA ASP A 16 -6.85 -13.23 3.66
C ASP A 16 -8.18 -14.00 3.62
N GLY A 17 -9.30 -13.34 3.95
CA GLY A 17 -10.64 -13.91 4.05
C GLY A 17 -10.91 -14.76 5.29
N VAL A 18 -9.88 -15.08 6.09
CA VAL A 18 -10.00 -16.02 7.21
C VAL A 18 -9.66 -15.34 8.54
N HIS A 19 -8.47 -14.75 8.63
CA HIS A 19 -7.92 -14.18 9.84
C HIS A 19 -8.21 -12.68 9.93
N PRO A 20 -8.54 -12.15 11.12
CA PRO A 20 -8.76 -10.73 11.30
C PRO A 20 -7.48 -9.91 11.06
N SER A 21 -7.64 -8.67 10.58
CA SER A 21 -6.54 -7.72 10.47
C SER A 21 -5.96 -7.36 11.84
N LYS A 22 -4.67 -7.07 11.86
CA LYS A 22 -3.97 -6.64 13.08
C LYS A 22 -4.02 -5.12 13.20
N PRO A 23 -4.33 -4.55 14.36
CA PRO A 23 -4.40 -3.09 14.55
C PRO A 23 -3.11 -2.33 14.19
N GLU A 24 -1.97 -2.99 14.32
CA GLU A 24 -0.65 -2.37 14.10
C GLU A 24 -0.09 -2.55 12.70
N ASP A 25 -0.68 -3.44 11.91
CA ASP A 25 -0.31 -3.64 10.52
C ASP A 25 -1.02 -2.56 9.67
N PRO A 26 -0.41 -2.07 8.58
CA PRO A 26 -1.10 -1.17 7.66
C PRO A 26 -2.38 -1.82 7.11
N VAL A 27 -3.41 -1.01 6.95
CA VAL A 27 -4.66 -1.45 6.30
C VAL A 27 -4.38 -1.81 4.84
N THR A 28 -4.97 -2.91 4.38
CA THR A 28 -4.92 -3.36 2.98
C THR A 28 -6.31 -3.75 2.51
N GLN A 29 -6.44 -4.29 1.29
CA GLN A 29 -7.74 -4.53 0.66
C GLN A 29 -8.58 -3.25 0.57
N VAL A 30 -7.90 -2.13 0.34
CA VAL A 30 -8.49 -0.80 0.16
C VAL A 30 -8.14 -0.28 -1.22
N SER A 31 -9.12 0.32 -1.88
CA SER A 31 -8.96 0.96 -3.18
C SER A 31 -8.62 2.45 -3.04
N TYR A 32 -8.29 3.10 -4.15
CA TYR A 32 -8.14 4.55 -4.18
C TYR A 32 -9.41 5.27 -3.74
N ASN A 33 -10.59 4.77 -4.17
CA ASN A 33 -11.86 5.37 -3.79
C ASN A 33 -12.10 5.29 -2.27
N ASP A 34 -11.72 4.18 -1.63
CA ASP A 34 -11.79 4.03 -0.17
C ASP A 34 -10.85 5.00 0.53
N ALA A 35 -9.62 5.14 0.03
CA ALA A 35 -8.62 6.04 0.58
C ALA A 35 -9.05 7.51 0.48
N ILE A 36 -9.65 7.92 -0.64
CA ILE A 36 -10.22 9.28 -0.81
C ILE A 36 -11.41 9.52 0.11
N ALA A 37 -12.30 8.53 0.26
CA ALA A 37 -13.42 8.61 1.18
C ALA A 37 -12.94 8.77 2.64
N TYR A 38 -11.93 8.00 3.03
CA TYR A 38 -11.26 8.14 4.33
C TYR A 38 -10.69 9.54 4.51
N CYS A 39 -9.91 10.04 3.54
CA CYS A 39 -9.30 11.36 3.61
C CYS A 39 -10.35 12.47 3.79
N LYS A 40 -11.46 12.40 3.05
CA LYS A 40 -12.58 13.34 3.18
C LYS A 40 -13.21 13.32 4.57
N TRP A 41 -13.37 12.14 5.16
CA TRP A 41 -13.92 11.98 6.52
C TRP A 41 -12.94 12.46 7.60
N ALA A 42 -11.65 12.12 7.46
CA ALA A 42 -10.61 12.45 8.42
C ALA A 42 -10.13 13.91 8.35
N GLY A 43 -10.47 14.64 7.28
CA GLY A 43 -9.94 15.98 7.04
C GLY A 43 -8.47 15.97 6.62
N THR A 44 -8.04 14.92 5.91
CA THR A 44 -6.67 14.73 5.41
C THR A 44 -6.65 14.64 3.89
N ARG A 45 -5.49 14.34 3.30
CA ARG A 45 -5.35 14.04 1.87
C ARG A 45 -4.30 12.96 1.61
N LEU A 46 -4.34 12.37 0.43
CA LEU A 46 -3.25 11.54 -0.05
C LEU A 46 -2.04 12.39 -0.45
N PRO A 47 -0.81 11.92 -0.22
CA PRO A 47 0.37 12.55 -0.79
C PRO A 47 0.37 12.39 -2.31
N THR A 48 0.89 13.37 -3.03
CA THR A 48 1.34 13.15 -4.41
C THR A 48 2.52 12.17 -4.41
N TYR A 49 2.79 11.54 -5.56
CA TYR A 49 3.95 10.64 -5.70
C TYR A 49 5.25 11.33 -5.28
N SER A 50 5.44 12.60 -5.63
CA SER A 50 6.64 13.35 -5.26
C SER A 50 6.71 13.62 -3.75
N GLU A 51 5.60 14.04 -3.14
CA GLU A 51 5.53 14.28 -1.70
C GLU A 51 5.83 13.01 -0.91
N TYR A 52 5.32 11.85 -1.34
CA TYR A 52 5.63 10.57 -0.71
C TYR A 52 7.15 10.38 -0.59
N TRP A 53 7.87 10.45 -1.71
CA TRP A 53 9.32 10.26 -1.73
C TRP A 53 10.12 11.38 -1.03
N VAL A 54 9.53 12.55 -0.81
CA VAL A 54 10.17 13.62 -0.03
C VAL A 54 10.02 13.32 1.46
N ASN A 55 8.83 12.94 1.91
CA ASN A 55 8.53 12.66 3.31
C ASN A 55 9.25 11.41 3.83
N THR A 56 9.50 10.42 2.97
CA THR A 56 10.16 9.16 3.36
C THR A 56 11.68 9.23 3.46
N LYS A 57 12.32 10.33 3.01
CA LYS A 57 13.80 10.45 2.99
C LYS A 57 14.45 10.34 4.37
N HIS A 58 13.71 10.67 5.42
CA HIS A 58 14.22 10.69 6.79
C HIS A 58 13.89 9.42 7.58
N ASP A 59 13.14 8.49 6.97
CA ASP A 59 12.82 7.21 7.59
C ASP A 59 13.97 6.23 7.41
N ASN A 60 14.76 6.07 8.49
CA ASN A 60 15.92 5.17 8.51
C ASN A 60 15.57 3.76 9.00
N ARG A 61 14.28 3.43 9.19
CA ARG A 61 13.86 2.10 9.60
C ARG A 61 14.11 1.09 8.49
N ARG A 62 14.18 -0.20 8.86
CA ARG A 62 14.38 -1.28 7.91
C ARG A 62 13.23 -1.33 6.91
N ILE A 63 13.57 -1.44 5.63
CA ILE A 63 12.61 -1.69 4.54
C ILE A 63 12.18 -3.17 4.57
N ASN A 64 10.87 -3.43 4.60
CA ASN A 64 10.34 -4.80 4.53
C ASN A 64 10.12 -5.19 3.06
N THR A 65 10.95 -6.09 2.55
CA THR A 65 10.90 -6.66 1.19
C THR A 65 11.38 -8.10 1.21
N GLU A 66 11.08 -8.86 0.15
CA GLU A 66 11.47 -10.28 0.02
C GLU A 66 11.07 -11.10 1.25
N SER A 67 9.91 -10.80 1.83
CA SER A 67 9.42 -11.41 3.06
C SER A 67 8.07 -12.10 2.86
N MET A 68 7.61 -12.81 3.90
CA MET A 68 6.40 -13.62 3.83
C MET A 68 5.13 -12.86 4.23
N ALA A 69 5.27 -11.72 4.91
CA ALA A 69 4.15 -11.01 5.51
C ALA A 69 4.41 -9.51 5.68
N ILE A 70 3.29 -8.80 5.81
CA ILE A 70 3.25 -7.44 6.34
C ILE A 70 3.77 -7.46 7.78
N GLU A 71 4.53 -6.43 8.13
CA GLU A 71 5.01 -6.16 9.48
C GLU A 71 4.33 -4.93 10.07
N ASN A 72 4.36 -4.85 11.41
CA ASN A 72 3.88 -3.73 12.19
C ASN A 72 4.49 -2.40 11.68
N ARG A 73 3.64 -1.41 11.41
CA ARG A 73 3.98 -0.12 10.81
C ARG A 73 5.04 0.68 11.59
N ASP A 74 5.19 0.43 12.89
CA ASP A 74 6.13 1.15 13.75
C ASP A 74 7.55 0.55 13.65
N ARG A 75 7.68 -0.71 13.19
CA ARG A 75 8.95 -1.46 13.14
C ARG A 75 9.70 -1.32 11.82
N VAL A 76 9.00 -1.01 10.74
CA VAL A 76 9.54 -1.00 9.38
C VAL A 76 9.27 0.33 8.72
N SER A 77 10.06 0.64 7.69
CA SER A 77 9.80 1.82 6.88
C SER A 77 8.47 1.69 6.14
N ILE A 78 7.86 2.84 5.85
CA ILE A 78 6.75 2.92 4.90
C ILE A 78 7.22 2.59 3.46
N ILE A 79 8.52 2.71 3.16
CA ILE A 79 9.10 2.12 1.94
C ILE A 79 9.18 0.60 2.14
N GLY A 80 8.62 -0.16 1.20
CA GLY A 80 8.36 -1.58 1.35
C GLY A 80 7.09 -1.80 2.15
N ASN A 81 6.98 -2.96 2.80
CA ASN A 81 5.81 -3.37 3.58
C ASN A 81 4.52 -3.44 2.73
N VAL A 82 3.87 -2.33 2.41
CA VAL A 82 2.73 -2.27 1.47
C VAL A 82 2.92 -1.13 0.49
N TRP A 83 2.37 -1.30 -0.72
CA TRP A 83 2.29 -0.21 -1.67
C TRP A 83 1.38 0.89 -1.14
N GLU A 84 1.75 2.14 -1.41
CA GLU A 84 1.01 3.31 -0.92
C GLU A 84 0.35 4.06 -2.07
N LEU A 85 -0.98 4.19 -2.00
CA LEU A 85 -1.78 4.96 -2.96
C LEU A 85 -1.42 6.44 -2.89
N CYS A 86 -1.12 7.04 -4.04
CA CYS A 86 -0.83 8.46 -4.18
C CYS A 86 -1.98 9.20 -4.87
N ALA A 87 -2.13 10.48 -4.57
CA ALA A 87 -3.04 11.37 -5.27
C ALA A 87 -2.75 11.38 -6.78
N SER A 88 -3.81 11.42 -7.59
CA SER A 88 -3.72 11.46 -9.04
C SER A 88 -4.66 12.47 -9.67
N ASP A 89 -4.13 13.20 -10.64
CA ASP A 89 -4.89 14.10 -11.52
C ASP A 89 -5.29 13.41 -12.84
N LEU A 90 -4.86 12.17 -13.07
CA LEU A 90 -5.13 11.42 -14.28
C LEU A 90 -6.34 10.50 -14.10
N PRO A 91 -7.28 10.47 -15.07
CA PRO A 91 -8.43 9.59 -14.99
C PRO A 91 -7.97 8.13 -15.03
N ASN A 92 -8.47 7.33 -14.08
CA ASN A 92 -8.23 5.89 -13.98
C ASN A 92 -6.76 5.45 -13.83
N VAL A 93 -5.86 6.37 -13.46
CA VAL A 93 -4.44 6.05 -13.25
C VAL A 93 -4.07 6.52 -11.87
N VAL A 94 -3.93 5.61 -10.91
CA VAL A 94 -3.55 5.91 -9.53
C VAL A 94 -2.12 5.45 -9.29
N PRO A 95 -1.15 6.36 -9.09
CA PRO A 95 0.23 5.97 -8.82
C PRO A 95 0.35 5.23 -7.49
N LEU A 96 1.20 4.21 -7.47
CA LEU A 96 1.64 3.56 -6.24
C LEU A 96 3.10 3.89 -5.97
N ALA A 97 3.44 4.12 -4.70
CA ALA A 97 4.80 4.36 -4.25
C ALA A 97 5.22 3.37 -3.15
N GLY A 98 6.52 3.34 -2.86
CA GLY A 98 7.07 2.61 -1.72
C GLY A 98 7.45 1.16 -1.98
N GLY A 99 6.71 0.42 -2.80
CA GLY A 99 6.89 -1.03 -2.93
C GLY A 99 6.20 -1.79 -1.79
N SER A 100 6.19 -3.12 -1.84
CA SER A 100 5.61 -3.96 -0.79
C SER A 100 6.59 -5.00 -0.29
N TYR A 101 6.18 -5.74 0.74
CA TYR A 101 6.91 -6.88 1.29
C TYR A 101 7.20 -7.99 0.25
N LEU A 102 6.47 -8.01 -0.88
CA LEU A 102 6.72 -8.92 -2.01
C LEU A 102 7.76 -8.42 -3.01
N CYS A 103 8.20 -7.15 -2.91
CA CYS A 103 9.19 -6.60 -3.84
C CYS A 103 10.56 -7.28 -3.64
N SER A 104 11.31 -7.39 -4.73
CA SER A 104 12.68 -7.92 -4.80
C SER A 104 13.43 -7.17 -5.89
N LYS A 105 14.71 -6.83 -5.67
CA LYS A 105 15.53 -6.12 -6.68
C LYS A 105 15.58 -6.85 -8.02
N LYS A 106 15.47 -8.18 -8.02
CA LYS A 106 15.55 -9.02 -9.23
C LYS A 106 14.26 -9.11 -10.03
N MET A 107 13.10 -8.93 -9.40
CA MET A 107 11.79 -9.11 -10.04
C MET A 107 10.96 -7.83 -10.03
N CYS A 108 10.84 -7.20 -8.86
CA CYS A 108 10.05 -5.99 -8.65
C CYS A 108 10.85 -5.01 -7.80
N ASN A 109 11.53 -4.07 -8.46
CA ASN A 109 12.27 -2.99 -7.80
C ASN A 109 11.33 -1.84 -7.36
N GLY A 110 10.24 -2.19 -6.67
CA GLY A 110 9.18 -1.24 -6.30
C GLY A 110 9.58 -0.22 -5.23
N THR A 111 10.66 -0.49 -4.49
CA THR A 111 11.22 0.41 -3.47
C THR A 111 12.07 1.54 -4.05
N SER A 112 12.21 1.61 -5.38
CA SER A 112 12.94 2.67 -6.07
C SER A 112 11.96 3.74 -6.57
N LYS A 113 12.33 5.01 -6.36
CA LYS A 113 11.55 6.17 -6.82
C LYS A 113 11.36 6.20 -8.33
N GLU A 114 12.30 5.62 -9.07
CA GLU A 114 12.29 5.55 -10.52
C GLU A 114 11.24 4.54 -11.03
N LYS A 115 10.82 3.58 -10.19
CA LYS A 115 9.83 2.58 -10.55
C LYS A 115 8.41 3.10 -10.34
N LYS A 116 7.88 3.77 -11.36
CA LYS A 116 6.49 4.20 -11.40
C LYS A 116 5.59 3.06 -11.85
N ILE A 117 4.67 2.66 -10.99
CA ILE A 117 3.56 1.76 -11.33
C ILE A 117 2.25 2.42 -10.92
N SER A 118 1.15 1.94 -11.48
CA SER A 118 -0.18 2.46 -11.18
C SER A 118 -1.23 1.36 -11.22
N VAL A 119 -2.36 1.63 -10.58
CA VAL A 119 -3.57 0.82 -10.61
C VAL A 119 -4.77 1.67 -11.04
N ASP A 120 -5.88 1.02 -11.37
CA ASP A 120 -7.16 1.72 -11.50
C ASP A 120 -7.74 2.08 -10.12
N PRO A 121 -8.75 2.97 -10.04
CA PRO A 121 -9.28 3.46 -8.77
C PRO A 121 -10.03 2.42 -7.92
N PHE A 122 -10.34 1.25 -8.48
CA PHE A 122 -11.12 0.19 -7.85
C PHE A 122 -10.25 -0.99 -7.38
N THR A 123 -9.04 -1.14 -7.92
CA THR A 123 -8.13 -2.20 -7.50
C THR A 123 -7.81 -2.07 -6.01
N ALA A 124 -8.10 -3.16 -5.29
CA ALA A 124 -7.79 -3.38 -3.89
C ALA A 124 -7.19 -4.78 -3.75
N ASN A 125 -6.09 -4.90 -3.00
CA ASN A 125 -5.48 -6.21 -2.74
C ASN A 125 -4.72 -6.22 -1.40
N ARG A 126 -4.19 -7.38 -1.02
CA ARG A 126 -3.51 -7.64 0.26
C ARG A 126 -2.18 -6.91 0.49
N HIS A 127 -1.67 -6.15 -0.47
CA HIS A 127 -0.40 -5.42 -0.34
C HIS A 127 -0.48 -3.98 -0.85
N ILE A 128 -1.68 -3.43 -1.05
CA ILE A 128 -1.94 -2.03 -1.32
C ILE A 128 -2.64 -1.45 -0.09
N GLY A 129 -2.06 -0.39 0.45
CA GLY A 129 -2.62 0.47 1.48
C GLY A 129 -2.53 1.94 1.06
N PHE A 130 -2.59 2.83 2.04
CA PHE A 130 -2.36 4.25 1.83
C PHE A 130 -1.84 4.92 3.11
N CYS A 131 -1.16 6.03 2.92
CA CYS A 131 -0.82 6.98 3.97
C CYS A 131 -1.42 8.34 3.65
N VAL A 132 -1.49 9.19 4.67
CA VAL A 132 -2.14 10.50 4.57
C VAL A 132 -1.17 11.59 5.01
N LEU A 133 -1.42 12.78 4.47
CA LEU A 133 -0.87 14.03 4.98
C LEU A 133 -2.01 14.85 5.57
N ASP A 134 -1.71 15.62 6.60
CA ASP A 134 -2.61 16.65 7.10
C ASP A 134 -2.85 17.70 5.99
N ASN A 135 -4.04 18.31 6.03
CA ASN A 135 -4.41 19.39 5.11
C ASN A 135 -3.77 20.73 5.49
#